data_AF-A0ABC9P8L7-F1
#
_entry.id   AF-A0ABC9P8L7-F1
#
_cell.length_a   1.000
_cell.length_b   1.000
_cell.length_c   1.000
_cell.angle_alpha   90.00
_cell.angle_beta   90.00
_cell.angle_gamma   90.00
#
_symmetry.space_group_name_H-M   'P 1'
#
loop_
_entity.id
_entity.type
_entity.pdbx_description
1 polymer ?
#
loop_
_entity_poly.entity_id
_entity_poly.type
_entity_poly.pdbx_seq_one_letter_code
_entity_poly.pdbx_strand_id
1 'polypeptide(L)'
;MTTKAQRKAIVDEKVNHEKARILEIMRKSDLYTITLDPLIESYLDIFEVYQYKYMLWKEKGFPETQKTTNKAGATNNSKHPLAQQVEVWADKKMKALDLLGLTNKAKAGRQITGGSTARADEEIKRPEEKPVDELAKHRNKWRKKAGNET
;
A
#
# COMPACT_ATOMS: atom_id res chain seq x y z
N MET A 1 13.79 -23.59 -18.05
CA MET A 1 14.26 -22.44 -17.24
C MET A 1 14.43 -21.25 -18.17
N THR A 2 13.65 -20.21 -17.99
CA THR A 2 13.75 -18.96 -18.77
C THR A 2 15.04 -18.23 -18.39
N THR A 3 15.70 -17.58 -19.36
CA THR A 3 16.93 -16.83 -19.08
C THR A 3 16.62 -15.51 -18.36
N LYS A 4 17.64 -14.88 -17.76
CA LYS A 4 17.47 -13.56 -17.11
C LYS A 4 16.99 -12.50 -18.11
N ALA A 5 17.52 -12.52 -19.33
CA ALA A 5 17.13 -11.61 -20.40
C ALA A 5 15.68 -11.83 -20.85
N GLN A 6 15.27 -13.09 -21.02
CA GLN A 6 13.89 -13.44 -21.35
C GLN A 6 12.91 -12.99 -20.25
N ARG A 7 13.26 -13.20 -18.97
CA ARG A 7 12.46 -12.72 -17.84
C ARG A 7 12.30 -11.19 -17.89
N LYS A 8 13.38 -10.46 -18.16
CA LYS A 8 13.32 -9.00 -18.26
C LYS A 8 12.37 -8.56 -19.37
N ALA A 9 12.50 -9.11 -20.57
CA ALA A 9 11.63 -8.76 -21.70
C ALA A 9 10.14 -9.01 -21.40
N ILE A 10 9.80 -10.15 -20.79
CA ILE A 10 8.42 -10.46 -20.39
C ILE A 10 7.90 -9.47 -19.33
N VAL A 11 8.75 -9.06 -18.38
CA VAL A 11 8.36 -8.09 -17.35
C VAL A 11 8.19 -6.70 -17.98
N ASP A 12 9.11 -6.25 -18.82
CA ASP A 12 9.05 -4.96 -19.50
C ASP A 12 7.75 -4.83 -20.32
N GLU A 13 7.37 -5.87 -21.05
CA GLU A 13 6.10 -5.92 -21.79
C GLU A 13 4.88 -5.75 -20.85
N LYS A 14 4.87 -6.46 -19.72
CA LYS A 14 3.81 -6.34 -18.71
C LYS A 14 3.76 -4.97 -18.07
N VAL A 15 4.90 -4.34 -17.80
CA VAL A 15 4.99 -2.99 -17.23
C VAL A 15 4.42 -1.97 -18.21
N ASN A 16 4.78 -2.07 -19.49
CA ASN A 16 4.25 -1.20 -20.53
C ASN A 16 2.72 -1.33 -20.68
N HIS A 17 2.22 -2.57 -20.67
CA HIS A 17 0.78 -2.81 -20.70
C HIS A 17 0.08 -2.23 -19.45
N GLU A 18 0.66 -2.40 -18.26
CA GLU A 18 0.08 -1.85 -17.02
C GLU A 18 0.11 -0.32 -17.01
N LYS A 19 1.18 0.31 -17.51
CA LYS A 19 1.26 1.76 -17.69
C LYS A 19 0.13 2.28 -18.59
N ALA A 20 -0.07 1.65 -19.75
CA ALA A 20 -1.17 2.00 -20.65
C ALA A 20 -2.53 1.84 -19.96
N ARG A 21 -2.75 0.73 -19.26
CA ARG A 21 -4.00 0.45 -18.53
C ARG A 21 -4.30 1.50 -17.46
N ILE A 22 -3.31 1.88 -16.65
CA ILE A 22 -3.49 2.86 -15.59
C ILE A 22 -3.79 4.24 -16.15
N LEU A 23 -3.04 4.68 -17.17
CA LEU A 23 -3.29 5.97 -17.81
C LEU A 23 -4.68 6.02 -18.42
N GLU A 24 -5.14 4.94 -19.05
CA GLU A 24 -6.50 4.85 -19.58
C GLU A 24 -7.56 4.96 -18.47
N ILE A 25 -7.40 4.23 -17.36
CA ILE A 25 -8.34 4.29 -16.22
C ILE A 25 -8.38 5.69 -15.61
N MET A 26 -7.21 6.31 -15.41
CA MET A 26 -7.10 7.65 -14.81
C MET A 26 -7.71 8.72 -15.71
N ARG A 27 -7.54 8.59 -17.04
CA ARG A 27 -8.17 9.49 -18.03
C ARG A 27 -9.69 9.32 -18.06
N LYS A 28 -10.19 8.08 -18.05
CA LYS A 28 -11.65 7.82 -18.04
C LYS A 28 -12.34 8.26 -16.74
N SER A 29 -11.60 8.33 -15.65
CA SER A 29 -12.11 8.71 -14.33
C SER A 29 -11.91 10.21 -14.01
N ASP A 30 -11.39 11.02 -14.94
CA ASP A 30 -10.99 12.42 -14.73
C ASP A 30 -10.07 12.64 -13.51
N LEU A 31 -9.31 11.59 -13.11
CA LEU A 31 -8.38 11.62 -11.98
C LEU A 31 -6.95 12.00 -12.40
N TYR A 32 -6.67 11.99 -13.70
CA TYR A 32 -5.32 12.23 -14.20
C TYR A 32 -4.92 13.69 -14.04
N THR A 33 -3.80 13.92 -13.33
CA THR A 33 -3.09 15.19 -13.30
C THR A 33 -1.60 14.93 -13.50
N ILE A 34 -0.90 15.85 -14.18
CA ILE A 34 0.55 15.71 -14.44
C ILE A 34 1.38 15.57 -13.15
N THR A 35 0.86 16.08 -12.03
CA THR A 35 1.47 15.95 -10.70
C THR A 35 1.49 14.51 -10.18
N LEU A 36 0.70 13.60 -10.76
CA LEU A 36 0.66 12.19 -10.39
C LEU A 36 1.71 11.36 -11.15
N ASP A 37 2.36 11.90 -12.17
CA ASP A 37 3.37 11.18 -12.96
C ASP A 37 4.46 10.54 -12.09
N PRO A 38 5.07 11.23 -11.09
CA PRO A 38 6.05 10.61 -10.20
C PRO A 38 5.48 9.44 -9.38
N LEU A 39 4.20 9.51 -9.01
CA LEU A 39 3.52 8.47 -8.24
C LEU A 39 3.18 7.26 -9.13
N ILE A 40 2.84 7.50 -10.40
CA ILE A 40 2.63 6.46 -11.42
C ILE A 40 3.95 5.73 -11.68
N GLU A 41 5.06 6.43 -11.89
CA GLU A 41 6.36 5.79 -12.11
C GLU A 41 6.80 4.97 -10.89
N SER A 42 6.62 5.50 -9.67
CA SER A 42 6.90 4.73 -8.45
C SER A 42 6.03 3.47 -8.33
N TYR A 43 4.76 3.52 -8.73
CA TYR A 43 3.91 2.33 -8.81
C TYR A 43 4.43 1.32 -9.82
N LEU A 44 4.86 1.78 -11.01
CA LEU A 44 5.36 0.91 -12.07
C LEU A 44 6.66 0.21 -11.65
N ASP A 45 7.57 0.90 -10.94
CA ASP A 45 8.77 0.29 -10.35
C ASP A 45 8.39 -0.84 -9.37
N ILE A 46 7.42 -0.58 -8.49
CA ILE A 46 6.90 -1.58 -7.54
C ILE A 46 6.30 -2.78 -8.28
N PHE A 47 5.54 -2.50 -9.35
CA PHE A 47 4.92 -3.53 -10.18
C PHE A 47 5.95 -4.37 -10.92
N GLU A 48 7.01 -3.77 -11.47
CA GLU A 48 8.12 -4.45 -12.12
C GLU A 48 8.76 -5.46 -11.16
N VAL A 49 9.12 -5.01 -9.96
CA VAL A 49 9.74 -5.87 -8.95
C VAL A 49 8.80 -7.00 -8.54
N TYR A 50 7.51 -6.70 -8.32
CA TYR A 50 6.50 -7.71 -8.01
C TYR A 50 6.44 -8.79 -9.11
N GLN A 51 6.34 -8.41 -10.38
CA GLN A 51 6.25 -9.36 -11.50
C GLN A 51 7.50 -10.23 -11.60
N TYR A 52 8.67 -9.62 -11.45
CA TYR A 52 9.93 -10.35 -11.49
C TYR A 52 10.02 -11.39 -10.37
N LYS A 53 9.67 -11.02 -9.13
CA LYS A 53 9.67 -11.94 -7.97
C LYS A 53 8.62 -13.03 -8.12
N TYR A 54 7.43 -12.70 -8.62
CA TYR A 54 6.37 -13.66 -8.87
C TYR A 54 6.79 -14.70 -9.92
N MET A 55 7.45 -14.28 -11.01
CA MET A 55 7.95 -15.22 -12.02
C MET A 55 9.02 -16.15 -11.46
N LEU A 56 9.97 -15.64 -10.66
CA LEU A 56 10.97 -16.51 -10.01
C LEU A 56 10.33 -17.52 -9.05
N TRP A 57 9.29 -17.10 -8.33
CA TRP A 57 8.56 -17.99 -7.43
C TRP A 57 7.78 -19.06 -8.21
N LYS A 58 7.15 -18.67 -9.32
CA LYS A 58 6.46 -19.58 -10.26
C LYS A 58 7.40 -20.61 -10.88
N GLU A 59 8.57 -20.19 -11.35
CA GLU A 59 9.57 -21.09 -11.94
C GLU A 59 10.07 -22.15 -10.95
N LYS A 60 10.07 -21.85 -9.64
CA LYS A 60 10.39 -22.82 -8.59
C LYS A 60 9.22 -23.71 -8.19
N GLY A 61 8.05 -23.56 -8.81
CA GLY A 61 6.85 -24.34 -8.49
C GLY A 61 6.09 -23.83 -7.25
N PHE A 62 6.16 -22.53 -6.98
CA PHE A 62 5.47 -21.89 -5.83
C PHE A 62 5.76 -22.55 -4.47
N PRO A 63 7.03 -22.74 -4.08
CA PRO A 63 7.34 -23.31 -2.77
C PRO A 63 6.78 -22.41 -1.67
N GLU A 64 5.97 -22.97 -0.78
CA GLU A 64 5.36 -22.26 0.34
C GLU A 64 6.34 -22.13 1.52
N THR A 65 7.07 -23.20 1.81
CA THR A 65 7.97 -23.29 2.97
C THR A 65 9.38 -23.72 2.60
N GLN A 66 10.34 -23.31 3.41
CA GLN A 66 11.71 -23.78 3.40
C GLN A 66 12.04 -24.41 4.77
N LYS A 67 12.63 -25.61 4.76
CA LYS A 67 13.18 -26.22 5.97
C LYS A 67 14.51 -25.57 6.30
N THR A 68 14.65 -25.12 7.54
CA THR A 68 15.91 -24.59 8.07
C THR A 68 16.29 -25.36 9.33
N THR A 69 17.50 -25.92 9.33
CA THR A 69 18.07 -26.57 10.52
C THR A 69 18.94 -25.55 11.23
N ASN A 70 18.60 -25.26 12.49
CA ASN A 70 19.36 -24.31 13.29
C ASN A 70 20.67 -24.95 13.79
N LYS A 71 21.56 -24.15 14.40
CA LYS A 71 22.83 -24.65 14.97
C LYS A 71 22.64 -25.67 16.09
N ALA A 72 21.45 -25.69 16.72
CA ALA A 72 21.08 -26.63 17.78
C ALA A 72 20.47 -27.94 17.23
N GLY A 73 20.42 -28.14 15.91
CA GLY A 73 19.91 -29.35 15.26
C GLY A 73 18.39 -29.42 15.11
N ALA A 74 17.63 -28.43 15.61
CA ALA A 74 16.18 -28.39 15.41
C ALA A 74 15.85 -27.92 13.98
N THR A 75 14.95 -28.64 13.32
CA THR A 75 14.48 -28.31 11.97
C THR A 75 13.14 -27.59 12.05
N ASN A 76 13.13 -26.31 11.65
CA ASN A 76 11.94 -25.47 11.61
C ASN A 76 11.50 -25.25 10.17
N ASN A 77 10.19 -25.18 9.96
CA ASN A 77 9.61 -24.73 8.70
C ASN A 77 9.42 -23.21 8.77
N SER A 78 10.03 -22.49 7.83
CA SER A 78 9.77 -21.06 7.63
C SER A 78 9.16 -20.82 6.26
N LYS A 79 8.51 -19.66 6.07
CA LYS A 79 8.00 -19.26 4.76
C LYS A 79 9.14 -19.13 3.76
N HIS A 80 8.93 -19.60 2.54
CA HIS A 80 9.95 -19.51 1.51
C HIS A 80 10.30 -18.03 1.22
N PRO A 81 11.58 -17.64 1.12
CA PRO A 81 11.96 -16.23 0.97
C PRO A 81 11.31 -15.52 -0.23
N LEU A 82 11.12 -16.23 -1.36
CA LEU A 82 10.41 -15.66 -2.52
C LEU A 82 8.92 -15.46 -2.25
N ALA A 83 8.26 -16.36 -1.50
CA ALA A 83 6.86 -16.21 -1.14
C ALA A 83 6.68 -14.98 -0.22
N GLN A 84 7.58 -14.79 0.74
CA GLN A 84 7.61 -13.59 1.58
C GLN A 84 7.84 -12.31 0.76
N GLN A 85 8.77 -12.33 -0.20
CA GLN A 85 9.03 -11.18 -1.06
C GLN A 85 7.82 -10.84 -1.93
N VAL A 86 7.17 -11.84 -2.54
CA VAL A 86 5.99 -11.63 -3.39
C VAL A 86 4.85 -11.00 -2.60
N GLU A 87 4.59 -11.46 -1.37
CA GLU A 87 3.60 -10.87 -0.47
C GLU A 87 3.93 -9.41 -0.14
N VAL A 88 5.15 -9.12 0.29
CA VAL A 88 5.58 -7.75 0.63
C VAL A 88 5.43 -6.79 -0.56
N TRP A 89 5.79 -7.23 -1.77
CA TRP A 89 5.65 -6.41 -2.97
C TRP A 89 4.20 -6.29 -3.43
N ALA A 90 3.37 -7.31 -3.21
CA ALA A 90 1.93 -7.23 -3.44
C ALA A 90 1.28 -6.16 -2.54
N ASP A 91 1.63 -6.14 -1.25
CA ASP A 91 1.14 -5.13 -0.30
C ASP A 91 1.57 -3.71 -0.68
N LYS A 92 2.84 -3.54 -1.06
CA LYS A 92 3.35 -2.25 -1.55
C LYS A 92 2.63 -1.80 -2.82
N LYS A 93 2.38 -2.72 -3.76
CA LYS A 93 1.61 -2.46 -4.98
C LYS A 93 0.20 -1.96 -4.65
N MET A 94 -0.49 -2.63 -3.73
CA MET A 94 -1.83 -2.22 -3.29
C MET A 94 -1.82 -0.84 -2.63
N LYS A 95 -0.83 -0.54 -1.77
CA LYS A 95 -0.69 0.79 -1.15
C LYS A 95 -0.43 1.88 -2.19
N ALA A 96 0.40 1.61 -3.20
CA ALA A 96 0.66 2.56 -4.28
C ALA A 96 -0.60 2.83 -5.13
N LEU A 97 -1.43 1.80 -5.41
CA LEU A 97 -2.73 2.00 -6.04
C LEU A 97 -3.71 2.78 -5.16
N ASP A 98 -3.72 2.54 -3.84
CA ASP A 98 -4.52 3.29 -2.88
C ASP A 98 -4.13 4.80 -2.89
N LEU A 99 -2.83 5.10 -3.04
CA LEU A 99 -2.34 6.49 -3.15
C LEU A 99 -2.77 7.15 -4.47
N LEU A 100 -2.77 6.40 -5.58
CA LEU A 100 -3.27 6.85 -6.88
C LEU A 100 -4.80 7.00 -6.93
N GLY A 101 -5.52 6.55 -5.89
CA GLY A 101 -6.98 6.59 -5.85
C GLY A 101 -7.66 5.59 -6.78
N LEU A 102 -6.93 4.54 -7.20
CA LEU A 102 -7.41 3.54 -8.17
C LEU A 102 -8.04 2.31 -7.51
N THR A 103 -8.35 2.38 -6.22
CA THR A 103 -8.95 1.26 -5.48
C THR A 103 -10.37 1.60 -5.03
N ASN A 104 -11.23 0.58 -5.03
CA ASN A 104 -12.63 0.68 -4.58
C ASN A 104 -12.77 0.89 -3.07
N LYS A 105 -11.67 1.09 -2.33
CA LYS A 105 -11.76 1.52 -0.94
C LYS A 105 -12.33 2.92 -0.94
N ALA A 106 -13.63 3.02 -0.67
CA ALA A 106 -14.29 4.29 -0.41
C ALA A 106 -13.43 5.07 0.58
N LYS A 107 -12.74 6.12 0.10
CA LYS A 107 -12.05 7.05 0.99
C LYS A 107 -13.15 7.75 1.77
N ALA A 108 -13.43 7.26 2.97
CA ALA A 108 -14.18 7.99 3.97
C ALA A 108 -13.38 9.26 4.28
N GLY A 109 -13.65 10.33 3.52
CA GLY A 109 -12.91 11.58 3.56
C GLY A 109 -12.26 11.88 2.21
N ARG A 110 -12.67 13.01 1.63
CA ARG A 110 -12.06 13.66 0.48
C ARG A 110 -10.58 13.90 0.78
N GLN A 111 -9.71 12.99 0.36
CA GLN A 111 -8.27 13.16 0.53
C GLN A 111 -7.84 14.13 -0.56
N ILE A 112 -7.64 15.40 -0.19
CA ILE A 112 -7.12 16.43 -1.08
C ILE A 112 -5.66 16.07 -1.35
N THR A 113 -5.43 15.25 -2.37
CA THR A 113 -4.10 14.98 -2.92
C THR A 113 -3.74 16.12 -3.84
N GLY A 114 -3.17 17.19 -3.28
CA GLY A 114 -2.23 18.11 -3.93
C GLY A 114 -2.55 18.69 -5.32
N GLY A 115 -3.81 18.67 -5.75
CA GLY A 115 -4.25 19.15 -7.05
C GLY A 115 -5.64 19.76 -6.94
N SER A 116 -5.66 21.10 -6.86
CA SER A 116 -6.74 22.00 -7.30
C SER A 116 -8.16 21.41 -7.46
N THR A 117 -8.72 20.89 -6.36
CA THR A 117 -10.18 20.66 -6.23
C THR A 117 -10.73 21.28 -4.96
N ALA A 118 -10.16 22.41 -4.53
CA ALA A 118 -10.93 23.41 -3.83
C ALA A 118 -11.88 24.02 -4.87
N ARG A 119 -13.15 23.59 -4.85
CA ARG A 119 -14.20 24.33 -5.54
C ARG A 119 -14.17 25.74 -4.96
N ALA A 120 -14.14 26.76 -5.81
CA ALA A 120 -13.98 28.16 -5.41
C ALA A 120 -15.09 28.67 -4.47
N ASP A 121 -16.18 27.89 -4.28
CA ASP A 121 -17.37 28.30 -3.53
C ASP A 121 -17.59 27.54 -2.21
N GLU A 122 -16.64 26.72 -1.74
CA GLU A 122 -16.74 26.10 -0.41
C GLU A 122 -15.87 26.86 0.60
N GLU A 123 -16.49 27.68 1.45
CA GLU A 123 -15.84 28.23 2.65
C GLU A 123 -15.21 27.09 3.44
N ILE A 124 -13.88 27.03 3.46
CA ILE A 124 -13.11 26.12 4.28
C ILE A 124 -13.29 26.55 5.74
N LYS A 125 -14.37 26.11 6.38
CA LYS A 125 -14.46 26.17 7.85
C LYS A 125 -13.47 25.18 8.42
N ARG A 126 -12.35 25.71 8.92
CA ARG A 126 -11.40 25.01 9.79
C ARG A 126 -12.23 24.30 10.87
N PRO A 127 -12.13 22.97 11.04
CA PRO A 127 -12.79 22.31 12.15
C PRO A 127 -12.27 22.96 13.43
N GLU A 128 -13.17 23.55 14.22
CA GLU A 128 -12.83 24.15 15.51
C GLU A 128 -12.17 23.06 16.36
N GLU A 129 -10.87 23.21 16.61
CA GLU A 129 -10.14 22.42 17.60
C GLU A 129 -10.83 22.69 18.93
N LYS A 130 -11.74 21.80 19.35
CA LYS A 130 -12.24 21.82 20.72
C LYS A 130 -11.02 21.60 21.61
N PRO A 131 -10.60 22.58 22.43
CA PRO A 131 -9.48 22.40 23.32
C PRO A 131 -9.87 21.29 24.29
N VAL A 132 -9.21 20.14 24.12
CA VAL A 132 -9.44 18.99 24.98
C VAL A 132 -8.75 19.33 26.30
N ASP A 133 -9.53 19.79 27.28
CA ASP A 133 -9.03 20.08 28.62
C ASP A 133 -8.63 18.75 29.31
N GLU A 134 -7.37 18.37 29.14
CA GLU A 134 -6.76 17.17 29.71
C GLU A 134 -6.89 17.13 31.25
N LEU A 135 -7.04 18.30 31.89
CA LEU A 135 -7.23 18.43 33.33
C LEU A 135 -8.62 17.95 33.75
N ALA A 136 -9.66 18.21 32.94
CA ALA A 136 -11.03 17.75 33.18
C ALA A 136 -11.14 16.22 33.05
N LYS A 137 -10.45 15.61 32.09
CA LYS A 137 -10.35 14.14 31.98
C LYS A 137 -9.65 13.53 33.20
N HIS A 138 -8.57 14.16 33.66
CA HIS A 138 -7.84 13.70 34.85
C HIS A 138 -8.75 13.77 36.09
N ARG A 139 -9.45 14.88 36.33
CA ARG A 139 -10.41 15.02 37.44
C ARG A 139 -11.50 13.95 37.41
N ASN A 140 -12.08 13.66 36.25
CA ASN A 140 -13.13 12.64 36.12
C ASN A 140 -12.65 11.21 36.38
N LYS A 141 -11.39 10.90 36.02
CA LYS A 141 -10.78 9.58 36.29
C LYS A 141 -10.64 9.31 37.79
N TRP A 142 -10.24 10.32 38.56
CA TRP A 142 -10.02 10.18 40.00
C TRP A 142 -11.29 10.34 40.84
N ARG A 143 -12.28 11.13 40.38
CA ARG A 143 -13.60 11.23 41.02
C ARG A 143 -14.39 9.93 41.00
N LYS A 144 -14.25 9.11 39.95
CA LYS A 144 -14.89 7.79 39.87
C LYS A 144 -14.30 6.77 40.85
N LYS A 145 -13.07 6.98 41.34
CA LYS A 145 -12.41 6.07 42.27
C LYS A 145 -12.85 6.30 43.73
N ALA A 146 -13.29 7.52 44.07
CA ALA A 146 -13.67 7.90 45.44
C ALA A 146 -15.14 7.61 45.80
N GLY A 147 -15.95 7.10 44.86
CA GLY A 147 -17.37 6.80 45.09
C GLY A 147 -17.70 5.31 45.21
N ASN A 148 -16.68 4.45 45.37
CA ASN A 148 -16.85 3.00 45.37
C ASN A 148 -16.15 2.33 46.57
N GLU A 149 -16.16 3.01 47.71
CA GLU A 149 -15.89 2.43 49.03
C GLU A 149 -17.06 2.88 49.93
N THR A 150 -17.87 1.90 50.32
CA THR A 150 -18.83 1.95 51.43
C THR A 150 -18.12 2.24 52.75
#